data_AF-A0A173Y268-F1
#
_entry.id   AF-A0A173Y268-F1
#
_cell.length_a   1.000
_cell.length_b   1.000
_cell.length_c   1.000
_cell.angle_alpha   90.00
_cell.angle_beta   90.00
_cell.angle_gamma   90.00
#
_symmetry.space_group_name_H-M   'P 1'
#
loop_
_entity.id
_entity.type
_entity.pdbx_description
1 polymer ?
#
loop_
_entity_poly.entity_id
_entity_poly.type
_entity_poly.pdbx_seq_one_letter_code
_entity_poly.pdbx_strand_id
1 'polypeptide(L)' 'MEVKSILIKDTTREERKQIVEESFGNISASCDGCMAGLAEMYQEYIDGTKEIRDINMEFNQIK' A
#
# COMPACT_ATOMS: atom_id res chain seq x y z
N MET A 1 6.45 -6.95 -18.60
CA MET A 1 5.88 -5.82 -17.84
C MET A 1 7.01 -5.25 -17.01
N GLU A 2 7.30 -3.98 -17.16
CA GLU A 2 8.32 -3.29 -16.36
C GLU A 2 7.81 -3.25 -14.91
N VAL A 3 8.53 -3.89 -13.99
CA VAL A 3 8.16 -3.85 -12.57
C VAL A 3 8.55 -2.46 -12.08
N LYS A 4 7.57 -1.57 -11.92
CA LYS A 4 7.81 -0.29 -11.22
C LYS A 4 8.34 -0.61 -9.81
N SER A 5 9.40 0.08 -9.38
CA SER A 5 9.94 -0.09 -8.04
C SER A 5 8.86 0.23 -7.00
N ILE A 6 8.88 -0.51 -5.89
CA ILE A 6 8.00 -0.30 -4.72
C ILE A 6 8.78 0.28 -3.54
N LEU A 7 10.03 0.69 -3.74
CA LEU A 7 10.86 1.22 -2.65
C LEU A 7 10.58 2.71 -2.47
N ILE A 8 10.53 3.17 -1.22
CA ILE A 8 10.30 4.59 -0.90
C ILE A 8 11.34 5.50 -1.56
N LYS A 9 12.60 5.06 -1.63
CA LYS A 9 13.69 5.82 -2.27
C LYS A 9 13.53 6.01 -3.79
N ASP A 10 12.75 5.14 -4.44
CA ASP A 10 12.56 5.12 -5.89
C ASP A 10 11.17 5.62 -6.30
N THR A 11 10.36 6.07 -5.33
CA THR A 11 8.95 6.42 -5.54
C THR A 11 8.58 7.73 -4.87
N THR A 12 7.77 8.52 -5.55
CA THR A 12 7.07 9.65 -4.96
C THR A 12 5.89 9.15 -4.12
N ARG A 13 5.41 10.00 -3.22
CA ARG A 13 4.19 9.73 -2.45
C ARG A 13 2.99 9.38 -3.34
N GLU A 14 2.88 10.05 -4.48
CA GLU A 14 1.76 9.88 -5.40
C GLU A 14 1.85 8.56 -6.17
N GLU A 15 3.06 8.14 -6.55
CA GLU A 15 3.30 6.80 -7.10
C GLU A 15 3.00 5.72 -6.06
N ARG A 16 3.38 5.91 -4.79
CA ARG A 16 3.03 4.96 -3.72
C ARG A 16 1.52 4.86 -3.50
N LYS A 17 0.79 5.98 -3.57
CA LYS A 17 -0.67 5.97 -3.53
C LYS A 17 -1.26 5.16 -4.69
N GLN A 18 -0.77 5.35 -5.91
CA GLN A 18 -1.19 4.55 -7.07
C GLN A 18 -0.85 3.07 -6.90
N ILE A 19 0.35 2.73 -6.43
CA ILE A 19 0.77 1.34 -6.16
C ILE A 19 -0.20 0.68 -5.16
N VAL A 20 -0.57 1.38 -4.10
CA VAL A 20 -1.52 0.87 -3.10
C VAL A 20 -2.92 0.69 -3.71
N GLU A 21 -3.43 1.68 -4.44
CA GLU A 21 -4.73 1.60 -5.15
C GLU A 21 -4.77 0.45 -6.18
N GLU A 22 -3.71 0.28 -6.98
CA GLU A 22 -3.56 -0.80 -7.96
C GLU A 22 -3.41 -2.17 -7.29
N SER A 23 -2.72 -2.25 -6.14
CA SER A 23 -2.51 -3.50 -5.38
C SER A 23 -3.80 -4.03 -4.76
N PHE A 24 -4.75 -3.14 -4.42
CA PHE A 24 -6.11 -3.55 -4.05
C PHE A 24 -6.95 -3.99 -5.25
N GLY A 25 -6.38 -3.96 -6.46
CA GLY A 25 -6.91 -4.68 -7.60
C GLY A 25 -8.24 -4.13 -8.06
N ASN A 26 -8.32 -2.84 -8.40
CA ASN A 26 -9.47 -2.29 -9.14
C ASN A 26 -10.82 -2.75 -8.55
N ILE A 27 -10.91 -2.88 -7.21
CA ILE A 27 -12.15 -3.24 -6.54
C ILE A 27 -13.11 -2.10 -6.86
N SER A 28 -14.02 -2.37 -7.79
CA SER A 28 -15.11 -1.47 -8.17
C SER A 28 -15.66 -0.82 -6.90
N ALA A 29 -15.84 0.50 -6.96
CA ALA A 29 -16.21 1.46 -5.92
C ALA A 29 -17.51 1.15 -5.12
N SER A 30 -17.68 -0.09 -4.71
CA SER A 30 -18.92 -0.70 -4.21
C SER A 30 -18.70 -1.50 -2.94
N CYS A 31 -17.51 -1.41 -2.32
CA CYS A 31 -17.29 -1.95 -0.99
C CYS A 31 -17.28 -0.80 0.02
N ASP A 32 -18.49 -0.33 0.34
CA ASP A 32 -18.82 0.62 1.41
C ASP A 32 -18.26 0.10 2.76
N GLY A 33 -17.00 0.42 3.06
CA GLY A 33 -16.42 0.27 4.39
C GLY A 33 -15.39 -0.84 4.61
N CYS A 34 -15.03 -1.67 3.62
CA CYS A 34 -13.96 -2.69 3.82
C CYS A 34 -12.54 -2.12 3.70
N MET A 35 -12.37 -0.96 3.06
CA MET A 35 -11.05 -0.38 2.80
C MET A 35 -10.48 0.49 3.93
N ALA A 36 -11.27 0.86 4.94
CA ALA A 36 -10.81 1.80 5.98
C ALA A 36 -9.60 1.26 6.76
N GLY A 37 -9.65 -0.01 7.20
CA GLY A 37 -8.53 -0.61 7.94
C GLY A 37 -7.32 -0.96 7.07
N LEU A 38 -7.53 -1.21 5.76
CA LEU A 38 -6.45 -1.52 4.82
C LEU A 38 -5.71 -0.26 4.36
N ALA A 39 -6.43 0.85 4.16
CA ALA A 39 -5.83 2.15 3.84
C ALA A 39 -4.95 2.68 4.98
N GLU A 40 -5.38 2.47 6.23
CA GLU A 40 -4.59 2.83 7.42
C GLU A 40 -3.27 2.04 7.51
N MET A 41 -3.26 0.75 7.15
CA MET A 41 -2.04 -0.06 7.19
C MET A 41 -0.95 0.43 6.22
N TYR A 42 -1.33 0.90 5.02
CA TYR A 42 -0.35 1.35 4.02
C TYR A 42 -0.05 2.85 4.09
N GLN A 43 -0.65 3.58 5.03
CA GLN A 43 -0.45 5.02 5.18
C GLN A 43 1.02 5.36 5.47
N GLU A 44 1.71 4.58 6.31
CA GLU A 44 3.14 4.76 6.59
C GLU A 44 4.01 4.56 5.33
N TYR A 45 3.62 3.63 4.45
CA TYR A 45 4.29 3.47 3.17
C TYR A 45 4.01 4.65 2.25
N ILE A 46 2.76 5.09 2.12
CA ILE A 46 2.40 6.28 1.33
C ILE A 46 3.19 7.49 1.79
N ASP A 47 3.22 7.77 3.10
CA ASP A 47 3.94 8.91 3.67
C ASP A 47 5.47 8.76 3.64
N GLY A 48 5.97 7.56 3.32
CA GLY A 48 7.40 7.29 3.15
C GLY A 48 8.14 7.11 4.46
N THR A 49 7.44 6.75 5.53
CA THR A 49 8.00 6.55 6.88
C THR A 49 8.36 5.09 7.15
N LYS A 50 7.75 4.13 6.43
CA LYS A 50 8.00 2.69 6.60
C LYS A 50 7.89 1.94 5.26
N GLU A 51 8.83 1.04 4.97
CA GLU A 51 8.79 0.27 3.72
C GLU A 51 7.65 -0.75 3.72
N ILE A 52 7.08 -1.02 2.54
CA ILE A 52 5.96 -1.95 2.38
C ILE A 52 6.29 -3.38 2.87
N ARG A 53 7.57 -3.76 2.80
CA ARG A 53 8.07 -5.03 3.33
C ARG A 53 7.92 -5.10 4.85
N ASP A 54 8.20 -4.01 5.55
CA ASP A 54 8.14 -3.95 7.01
C ASP A 54 6.69 -4.02 7.49
N ILE A 55 5.78 -3.30 6.82
CA ILE A 55 4.32 -3.39 7.05
C ILE A 55 3.83 -4.83 6.86
N ASN A 56 4.23 -5.50 5.77
CA ASN A 56 3.84 -6.90 5.50
C ASN A 56 4.39 -7.87 6.56
N MET A 57 5.60 -7.64 7.08
CA MET A 57 6.17 -8.45 8.15
C MET A 57 5.45 -8.24 9.48
N GLU A 58 5.00 -7.03 9.81
CA GLU A 58 4.17 -6.75 10.99
C GLU A 58 2.82 -7.47 10.88
N PHE A 59 2.16 -7.42 9.72
CA PHE A 59 0.87 -8.10 9.51
C PHE A 59 0.97 -9.63 9.66
N ASN A 60 2.05 -10.23 9.15
CA ASN A 60 2.26 -11.68 9.26
C ASN A 60 2.60 -12.15 10.69
N GLN A 61 3.00 -11.25 11.60
CA GLN A 61 3.28 -11.61 13.00
C GLN A 61 2.03 -11.64 13.90
N ILE A 62 0.89 -11.13 13.42
CA ILE A 62 -0.38 -11.08 14.16
C ILE A 62 -1.33 -12.22 13.68
N LYS A 63 -0.85 -13.13 12.83
CA LYS A 63 -1.58 -14.29 12.32
C LYS A 63 -1.42 -15.54 13.18
#